data_AF-A0AA42T407-F1
#
_entry.id   AF-A0AA42T407-F1
#
_cell.length_a   1.000
_cell.length_b   1.000
_cell.length_c   1.000
_cell.angle_alpha   90.00
_cell.angle_beta   90.00
_cell.angle_gamma   90.00
#
_symmetry.space_group_name_H-M   'P 1'
#
loop_
_entity.id
_entity.type
_entity.pdbx_description
1 polymer ?
#
loop_
_entity_poly.entity_id
_entity_poly.type
_entity_poly.pdbx_seq_one_letter_code
_entity_poly.pdbx_strand_id
1 'polypeptide(L)'
;MGASREDVWLALSALWLDNQLDDHDHRHIADVLHASGLSVEELRAIYLEEVAPLLWTNHWVAAGAWEGFDPAWLSAGCRRFQALRGRRWHRWRCRLLRRPMTYAAEPEWRQVMARLVELRG
;
A
#
# COMPACT_ATOMS: atom_id res chain seq x y z
N MET A 1 19.02 -1.49 10.67
CA MET A 1 18.22 -2.57 10.05
C MET A 1 17.19 -1.87 9.17
N GLY A 2 17.13 -2.17 7.87
CA GLY A 2 16.18 -1.53 6.95
C GLY A 2 14.75 -2.03 7.17
N ALA A 3 13.77 -1.31 6.64
CA ALA A 3 12.37 -1.73 6.70
C ALA A 3 12.14 -3.00 5.86
N SER A 4 11.38 -3.94 6.40
CA SER A 4 10.97 -5.14 5.68
C SER A 4 9.82 -4.84 4.70
N ARG A 5 9.53 -5.78 3.79
CA ARG A 5 8.35 -5.64 2.91
C ARG A 5 7.04 -5.67 3.70
N GLU A 6 7.00 -6.32 4.86
CA GLU A 6 5.84 -6.31 5.76
C GLU A 6 5.61 -4.93 6.38
N ASP A 7 6.69 -4.23 6.75
CA ASP A 7 6.61 -2.84 7.20
C ASP A 7 6.07 -1.93 6.08
N VAL A 8 6.50 -2.18 4.83
CA VAL A 8 5.96 -1.46 3.67
C VAL A 8 4.48 -1.75 3.46
N TRP A 9 4.02 -2.99 3.59
CA TRP A 9 2.59 -3.33 3.49
C TRP A 9 1.78 -2.61 4.56
N LEU A 10 2.25 -2.64 5.81
CA LEU A 10 1.60 -1.98 6.93
C LEU A 10 1.51 -0.48 6.72
N ALA A 11 2.62 0.17 6.37
CA ALA A 11 2.66 1.61 6.12
C ALA A 11 1.73 2.03 4.97
N LEU A 12 1.72 1.28 3.86
CA LEU A 12 0.82 1.56 2.73
C LEU A 12 -0.66 1.27 3.05
N SER A 13 -0.95 0.36 3.97
CA SER A 13 -2.32 0.03 4.34
C SER A 13 -3.04 1.20 5.01
N ALA A 14 -2.31 2.08 5.70
CA ALA A 14 -2.85 3.29 6.31
C ALA A 14 -3.60 4.19 5.31
N LEU A 15 -3.22 4.17 4.03
CA LEU A 15 -3.88 4.94 2.97
C LEU A 15 -5.34 4.52 2.69
N TRP A 16 -5.79 3.38 3.24
CA TRP A 16 -7.15 2.85 3.10
C TRP A 16 -7.98 2.95 4.38
N LEU A 17 -7.43 3.51 5.45
CA LEU A 17 -8.20 3.80 6.66
C LEU A 17 -8.95 5.13 6.48
N ASP A 18 -10.13 5.26 7.09
CA ASP A 18 -10.93 6.50 7.06
C ASP A 18 -10.44 7.49 8.13
N ASN A 19 -9.12 7.62 8.24
CA ASN A 19 -8.47 8.67 9.01
C ASN A 19 -7.89 9.70 8.05
N GLN A 20 -8.03 10.98 8.37
CA GLN A 20 -7.30 12.01 7.65
C GLN A 20 -5.84 11.91 8.05
N LEU A 21 -5.00 11.39 7.14
CA LEU A 21 -3.56 11.37 7.32
C LEU A 21 -3.04 12.81 7.29
N ASP A 22 -2.21 13.13 8.27
CA ASP A 22 -1.55 14.41 8.32
C ASP A 22 -0.13 14.36 7.72
N ASP A 23 0.50 15.53 7.73
CA ASP A 23 1.84 15.75 7.22
C ASP A 23 2.91 14.85 7.89
N HIS A 24 2.73 14.52 9.17
CA HIS A 24 3.63 13.64 9.92
C HIS A 24 3.42 12.18 9.50
N ASP A 25 2.18 11.76 9.28
CA ASP A 25 1.86 10.42 8.78
C ASP A 25 2.47 10.19 7.38
N HIS A 26 2.35 11.15 6.46
CA HIS A 26 2.95 11.02 5.12
C HIS A 26 4.47 10.88 5.19
N ARG A 27 5.12 11.66 6.07
CA ARG A 27 6.58 11.56 6.29
C ARG A 27 6.96 10.20 6.87
N HIS A 28 6.23 9.74 7.88
CA HIS A 28 6.48 8.42 8.48
C HIS A 28 6.37 7.29 7.45
N ILE A 29 5.31 7.30 6.63
CA ILE A 29 5.14 6.30 5.56
C ILE A 29 6.31 6.41 4.58
N ALA A 30 6.67 7.63 4.13
CA ALA A 30 7.78 7.84 3.21
C ALA A 30 9.13 7.37 3.77
N ASP A 31 9.38 7.56 5.07
CA ASP A 31 10.58 7.07 5.76
C ASP A 31 10.65 5.53 5.74
N VAL A 32 9.53 4.84 6.00
CA VAL A 32 9.45 3.38 5.89
C VAL A 32 9.74 2.93 4.45
N LEU A 33 9.16 3.61 3.46
CA LEU A 33 9.41 3.30 2.05
C LEU A 33 10.86 3.55 1.66
N HIS A 34 11.48 4.61 2.17
CA HIS A 34 12.89 4.94 1.95
C HIS A 34 13.79 3.88 2.59
N ALA A 35 13.56 3.55 3.87
CA ALA A 35 14.33 2.59 4.65
C ALA A 35 14.24 1.15 4.11
N SER A 36 13.23 0.83 3.30
CA SER A 36 13.11 -0.47 2.61
C SER A 36 14.16 -0.69 1.52
N GLY A 37 14.73 0.39 0.98
CA GLY A 37 15.66 0.34 -0.15
C GLY A 37 15.04 -0.07 -1.50
N LEU A 38 13.71 -0.24 -1.57
CA LEU A 38 13.01 -0.64 -2.79
C LEU A 38 12.93 0.50 -3.82
N SER A 39 13.00 0.17 -5.11
CA SER A 39 12.82 1.16 -6.18
C SER A 39 11.40 1.73 -6.20
N VAL A 40 11.23 2.91 -6.80
CA VAL A 40 9.90 3.52 -6.95
C VAL A 40 8.95 2.62 -7.75
N GLU A 41 9.47 1.91 -8.75
CA GLU A 41 8.73 0.95 -9.56
C GLU A 41 8.22 -0.22 -8.71
N GLU A 42 9.06 -0.74 -7.82
CA GLU A 42 8.69 -1.85 -6.93
C GLU A 42 7.69 -1.40 -5.87
N LEU A 43 7.85 -0.21 -5.30
CA LEU A 43 6.87 0.38 -4.38
C LEU A 43 5.51 0.58 -5.04
N ARG A 44 5.48 1.08 -6.28
CA ARG A 44 4.26 1.19 -7.09
C ARG A 44 3.62 -0.17 -7.34
N ALA A 45 4.42 -1.20 -7.62
CA ALA A 45 3.91 -2.54 -7.85
C ALA A 45 3.34 -3.16 -6.56
N ILE A 46 3.99 -2.96 -5.42
CA ILE A 46 3.45 -3.36 -4.10
C ILE A 46 2.12 -2.67 -3.84
N TYR A 47 2.07 -1.35 -4.01
CA TYR A 47 0.85 -0.55 -3.85
C TYR A 47 -0.30 -1.08 -4.72
N LEU A 48 -0.06 -1.27 -6.03
CA LEU A 48 -1.12 -1.63 -7.00
C LEU A 48 -1.48 -3.12 -7.05
N GLU A 49 -0.52 -4.01 -6.81
CA GLU A 49 -0.67 -5.44 -7.06
C GLU A 49 -0.71 -6.30 -5.79
N GLU A 50 -0.33 -5.74 -4.62
CA GLU A 50 -0.29 -6.48 -3.34
C GLU A 50 -1.25 -5.88 -2.31
N VAL A 51 -1.17 -4.58 -2.05
CA VAL A 51 -1.95 -3.89 -0.99
C VAL A 51 -3.34 -3.51 -1.48
N ALA A 52 -3.44 -2.73 -2.56
CA ALA A 52 -4.72 -2.26 -3.10
C ALA A 52 -5.74 -3.39 -3.37
N PRO A 53 -5.38 -4.54 -4.00
CA PRO A 53 -6.37 -5.56 -4.30
C PRO A 53 -6.85 -6.30 -3.05
N LEU A 54 -6.04 -6.38 -1.99
CA LEU A 54 -6.45 -6.93 -0.71
C LEU A 54 -7.44 -5.99 -0.02
N LEU A 55 -7.03 -4.74 0.18
CA LEU A 55 -7.81 -3.78 0.96
C LEU A 55 -9.09 -3.35 0.25
N TRP A 56 -9.06 -3.21 -1.07
CA TRP A 56 -10.28 -2.95 -1.84
C TRP A 56 -11.30 -4.08 -1.64
N THR A 57 -10.90 -5.36 -1.72
CA THR A 57 -11.83 -6.48 -1.47
C THR A 57 -12.30 -6.55 -0.02
N ASN A 58 -11.45 -6.20 0.95
CA ASN A 58 -11.82 -6.17 2.36
C ASN A 58 -12.82 -5.06 2.67
N HIS A 59 -12.69 -3.90 2.03
CA HIS A 59 -13.58 -2.75 2.21
C HIS A 59 -15.04 -3.03 1.82
N TRP A 60 -15.27 -4.02 0.94
CA TRP A 60 -16.59 -4.50 0.57
C TRP A 60 -17.18 -5.54 1.54
N VAL A 61 -16.38 -6.11 2.43
CA VAL A 61 -16.75 -7.29 3.25
C VAL A 61 -16.71 -6.98 4.76
N ALA A 62 -15.82 -6.10 5.22
CA ALA A 62 -15.58 -5.84 6.63
C ALA A 62 -15.80 -4.35 6.98
N ALA A 63 -17.04 -3.99 7.28
CA ALA A 63 -17.35 -2.74 7.98
C ALA A 63 -17.03 -2.91 9.47
N GLY A 64 -15.84 -2.51 9.93
CA GLY A 64 -15.50 -2.61 11.37
C GLY A 64 -14.05 -2.38 11.79
N ALA A 65 -13.07 -2.32 10.87
CA ALA A 65 -11.64 -2.17 11.21
C ALA A 65 -11.16 -0.71 11.12
N TRP A 66 -11.88 0.22 11.76
CA TRP A 66 -11.61 1.67 11.68
C TRP A 66 -10.40 2.11 12.54
N GLU A 67 -9.84 1.22 13.36
CA GLU A 67 -8.66 1.49 14.20
C GLU A 67 -7.34 0.98 13.59
N GLY A 68 -7.39 0.28 12.46
CA GLY A 68 -6.22 -0.30 11.81
C GLY A 68 -6.43 -1.74 11.32
N PHE A 69 -5.45 -2.27 10.59
CA PHE A 69 -5.46 -3.66 10.12
C PHE A 69 -4.65 -4.56 11.05
N ASP A 70 -5.14 -5.78 11.30
CA ASP A 70 -4.34 -6.83 11.95
C ASP A 70 -3.09 -7.12 11.09
N PRO A 71 -1.86 -6.94 11.62
CA PRO A 71 -0.63 -7.09 10.83
C PRO A 71 -0.43 -8.50 10.28
N ALA A 72 -0.89 -9.54 10.98
CA ALA A 72 -0.75 -10.93 10.55
C ALA A 72 -1.70 -11.24 9.38
N TRP A 73 -2.95 -10.77 9.45
CA TRP A 73 -3.92 -10.84 8.37
C TRP A 73 -3.43 -10.07 7.13
N LEU A 74 -2.97 -8.83 7.32
CA LEU A 74 -2.48 -7.98 6.25
C LEU A 74 -1.31 -8.64 5.53
N SER A 75 -0.32 -9.10 6.31
CA SER A 75 0.87 -9.76 5.77
C SER A 75 0.52 -11.06 5.04
N ALA A 76 -0.36 -11.90 5.60
CA ALA A 76 -0.80 -13.13 4.94
C ALA A 76 -1.54 -12.85 3.61
N GLY A 77 -2.40 -11.83 3.59
CA GLY A 77 -3.13 -11.38 2.40
C GLY A 77 -2.19 -10.82 1.33
N CYS A 78 -1.29 -9.91 1.70
CA CYS A 78 -0.33 -9.32 0.77
C CYS A 78 0.65 -10.37 0.23
N ARG A 79 1.12 -11.32 1.04
CA ARG A 79 1.92 -12.48 0.57
C ARG A 79 1.19 -13.29 -0.49
N ARG A 80 -0.12 -13.52 -0.33
CA ARG A 80 -0.93 -14.21 -1.35
C ARG A 80 -0.93 -13.43 -2.66
N PHE A 81 -1.15 -12.11 -2.63
CA PHE A 81 -1.16 -11.29 -3.85
C PHE A 81 0.24 -11.12 -4.46
N GLN A 82 1.29 -11.05 -3.65
CA GLN A 82 2.68 -11.08 -4.08
C GLN A 82 2.97 -12.34 -4.93
N ALA A 83 2.53 -13.52 -4.47
CA ALA A 83 2.67 -14.77 -5.23
C ALA A 83 1.87 -14.78 -6.57
N LEU A 84 0.90 -13.88 -6.73
CA LEU A 84 0.13 -13.73 -7.97
C LEU A 84 0.76 -12.74 -8.96
N ARG A 85 1.74 -11.91 -8.57
CA ARG A 85 2.34 -10.86 -9.44
C ARG A 85 2.92 -11.39 -10.75
N GLY A 86 3.41 -12.63 -10.74
CA GLY A 86 3.88 -13.31 -11.95
C GLY A 86 2.77 -13.62 -12.98
N ARG A 87 1.51 -13.64 -12.56
CA ARG A 87 0.37 -14.08 -13.38
C ARG A 87 -0.18 -12.93 -14.24
N ARG A 88 -0.24 -13.14 -15.57
CA ARG A 88 -0.75 -12.16 -16.54
C ARG A 88 -2.17 -11.68 -16.21
N TRP A 89 -3.04 -12.59 -15.79
CA TRP A 89 -4.41 -12.28 -15.40
C TRP A 89 -4.48 -11.34 -14.20
N HIS A 90 -3.68 -11.57 -13.16
CA HIS A 90 -3.66 -10.71 -11.97
C HIS A 90 -3.25 -9.28 -12.35
N ARG A 91 -2.14 -9.14 -13.11
CA ARG A 91 -1.68 -7.83 -13.59
C ARG A 91 -2.72 -7.13 -14.45
N TRP A 92 -3.39 -7.85 -15.35
CA TRP A 92 -4.45 -7.29 -16.18
C TRP A 92 -5.63 -6.82 -15.33
N ARG A 93 -6.07 -7.62 -14.35
CA ARG A 93 -7.15 -7.28 -13.43
C ARG A 93 -6.82 -6.04 -12.59
N CYS A 94 -5.62 -5.98 -11.99
CA CYS A 94 -5.16 -4.80 -11.26
C CYS A 94 -5.09 -3.56 -12.15
N ARG A 95 -4.66 -3.70 -13.41
CA ARG A 95 -4.65 -2.59 -14.37
C ARG A 95 -6.07 -2.10 -14.69
N LEU A 96 -7.01 -3.02 -14.90
CA LEU A 96 -8.41 -2.69 -15.21
C LEU A 96 -9.11 -2.03 -14.02
N LEU A 97 -8.90 -2.56 -12.81
CA LEU A 97 -9.56 -2.12 -11.58
C LEU A 97 -8.74 -1.08 -10.79
N ARG A 98 -7.67 -0.53 -11.37
CA ARG A 98 -6.80 0.42 -10.67
C ARG A 98 -7.59 1.57 -10.04
N ARG A 99 -8.43 2.24 -10.84
CA ARG A 99 -9.21 3.39 -10.39
C ARG A 99 -10.12 3.07 -9.20
N PRO A 100 -11.03 2.07 -9.25
CA PRO A 100 -11.88 1.77 -8.10
C PRO A 100 -11.08 1.26 -6.89
N MET A 101 -9.94 0.59 -7.10
CA MET A 101 -9.11 0.09 -6.00
C MET A 101 -8.36 1.19 -5.25
N THR A 102 -7.91 2.24 -5.97
CA THR A 102 -7.04 3.30 -5.40
C THR A 102 -7.76 4.62 -5.15
N TYR A 103 -9.03 4.76 -5.55
CA TYR A 103 -9.73 6.06 -5.53
C TYR A 103 -9.58 6.83 -4.21
N ALA A 104 -9.84 6.17 -3.07
CA ALA A 104 -9.72 6.79 -1.75
C ALA A 104 -8.25 7.03 -1.34
N ALA A 105 -7.35 6.13 -1.73
CA ALA A 105 -5.93 6.17 -1.35
C ALA A 105 -5.04 7.05 -2.26
N GLU A 106 -5.52 7.46 -3.43
CA GLU A 106 -4.71 8.16 -4.45
C GLU A 106 -4.23 9.56 -4.03
N PRO A 107 -5.01 10.39 -3.31
CA PRO A 107 -4.50 11.65 -2.75
C PRO A 107 -3.33 11.43 -1.80
N GLU A 108 -3.50 10.50 -0.86
CA GLU A 108 -2.49 10.18 0.16
C GLU A 108 -1.23 9.57 -0.45
N TRP A 109 -1.40 8.66 -1.41
CA TRP A 109 -0.30 8.07 -2.17
C TRP A 109 0.56 9.14 -2.86
N ARG A 110 -0.07 10.18 -3.42
CA ARG A 110 0.68 11.29 -4.06
C ARG A 110 1.50 12.08 -3.06
N GLN A 111 0.96 12.34 -1.85
CA GLN A 111 1.71 13.04 -0.80
C GLN A 111 2.91 12.22 -0.32
N VAL A 112 2.71 10.92 -0.04
CA VAL A 112 3.80 10.00 0.34
C VAL A 112 4.89 9.97 -0.72
N MET A 113 4.52 9.88 -2.00
CA MET A 113 5.51 9.86 -3.08
C MET A 113 6.26 11.18 -3.24
N ALA A 114 5.64 12.32 -2.97
CA ALA A 114 6.32 13.62 -2.96
C ALA A 114 7.40 13.66 -1.87
N ARG A 115 7.05 13.25 -0.64
CA ARG A 115 8.01 13.16 0.48
C ARG A 115 9.13 12.14 0.21
N LEU A 116 8.81 11.01 -0.42
CA LEU A 116 9.81 10.01 -0.80
C LEU A 116 10.83 10.57 -1.79
N VAL A 117 10.41 11.42 -2.73
CA VAL A 117 11.33 12.09 -3.67
C VAL A 117 12.23 13.07 -2.92
N GLU A 118 11.69 13.85 -1.98
CA GLU A 118 12.47 14.75 -1.13
C GLU A 118 13.53 14.00 -0.31
N LEU A 119 13.21 12.82 0.22
CA LEU A 119 14.15 11.98 0.99
C LEU A 119 15.26 11.33 0.14
N ARG A 120 15.05 11.20 -1.17
CA ARG A 120 15.98 10.52 -2.10
C ARG A 120 16.82 11.49 -2.95
N GLY A 121 16.49 12.78 -2.93
CA GLY A 121 17.25 13.85 -3.58
C GLY A 121 18.40 14.32 -2.71
#